data_AF-A0A535YA53-F1
#
_entry.id   AF-A0A535YA53-F1
#
_cell.length_a   1.000
_cell.length_b   1.000
_cell.length_c   1.000
_cell.angle_alpha   90.00
_cell.angle_beta   90.00
_cell.angle_gamma   90.00
#
_symmetry.space_group_name_H-M   'P 1'
#
loop_
_entity.id
_entity.type
_entity.pdbx_description
1 polymer ?
#
loop_
_entity_poly.entity_id
_entity_poly.type
_entity_poly.pdbx_seq_one_letter_code
_entity_poly.pdbx_strand_id
1 'polypeptide(L)' 'MLGTLSLRHALLGVLKDRPLTGYDLVRHFQGTVGFLWSAPQSQIYPELRRMEAAGLVRAKVAPRGQRAQKRN' A
#
# COMPACT_ATOMS: atom_id res chain seq x y z
N MET A 1 25.33 -3.66 -7.63
CA MET A 1 24.29 -3.10 -8.51
C MET A 1 22.96 -3.17 -7.76
N LEU A 2 22.52 -2.08 -7.15
CA LEU A 2 21.22 -2.05 -6.47
C LEU A 2 20.14 -2.08 -7.55
N GLY A 3 19.50 -3.24 -7.73
CA GLY A 3 18.35 -3.36 -8.62
C GLY A 3 17.27 -2.38 -8.20
N THR A 4 16.77 -1.59 -9.14
CA THR A 4 15.71 -0.60 -8.91
C THR A 4 14.54 -1.28 -8.19
N LEU A 5 14.33 -0.98 -6.91
CA LEU A 5 13.21 -1.56 -6.15
C LEU A 5 11.92 -0.99 -6.75
N SER A 6 11.16 -1.85 -7.44
CA SER A 6 9.88 -1.47 -8.02
C SER A 6 8.84 -1.21 -6.91
N LEU A 7 7.89 -0.32 -7.18
CA LEU A 7 6.76 -0.05 -6.28
C LEU A 7 6.06 -1.34 -5.85
N ARG A 8 5.97 -2.33 -6.75
CA ARG A 8 5.46 -3.67 -6.44
C ARG A 8 6.21 -4.36 -5.31
N HIS A 9 7.55 -4.40 -5.39
CA HIS A 9 8.35 -5.06 -4.36
C HIS A 9 8.24 -4.34 -3.01
N ALA A 10 8.16 -3.01 -3.03
CA ALA A 10 7.92 -2.23 -1.82
C ALA A 10 6.54 -2.53 -1.22
N LEU A 11 5.47 -2.55 -2.03
CA LEU A 11 4.12 -2.89 -1.60
C LEU A 11 4.04 -4.31 -1.03
N LEU A 12 4.68 -5.28 -1.69
CA LEU A 12 4.73 -6.67 -1.20
C LEU A 12 5.50 -6.78 0.12
N GLY A 13 6.61 -6.05 0.28
CA GLY A 13 7.36 -6.02 1.52
C GLY A 13 6.51 -5.54 2.69
N VAL A 14 5.82 -4.40 2.52
CA VAL A 14 4.94 -3.85 3.57
C VAL A 14 3.77 -4.78 3.88
N LEU A 15 3.14 -5.36 2.85
CA LEU A 15 2.00 -6.27 3.00
C LEU A 15 2.36 -7.63 3.59
N LYS A 16 3.62 -8.06 3.47
CA LYS A 16 4.14 -9.28 4.08
C LYS A 16 4.11 -9.20 5.61
N ASP A 17 4.44 -8.04 6.16
CA ASP A 17 4.53 -7.86 7.61
C ASP A 17 3.14 -7.75 8.25
N ARG A 18 2.21 -7.04 7.58
CA ARG A 18 0.84 -6.90 8.06
C ARG A 18 -0.15 -6.56 6.93
N PRO A 19 -1.41 -7.02 7.02
CA PRO A 19 -2.46 -6.57 6.12
C PRO A 19 -2.74 -5.07 6.37
N LEU A 20 -2.78 -4.30 5.29
CA LEU A 20 -3.10 -2.87 5.30
C LEU A 20 -4.18 -2.55 4.27
N THR A 21 -4.98 -1.52 4.54
CA THR A 21 -5.89 -1.01 3.52
C THR A 21 -5.11 -0.23 2.46
N GLY A 22 -5.71 -0.05 1.27
CA GLY A 22 -5.10 0.79 0.23
C GLY A 22 -4.81 2.22 0.71
N TYR A 23 -5.66 2.75 1.59
CA TYR A 23 -5.44 4.06 2.22
C TYR A 23 -4.26 4.06 3.19
N ASP A 24 -4.12 3.02 4.01
CA ASP A 24 -2.97 2.91 4.94
C ASP A 24 -1.65 2.77 4.18
N LEU A 25 -1.65 2.04 3.05
CA LEU A 25 -0.49 1.98 2.16
C LEU A 25 -0.16 3.37 1.62
N VAL A 26 -1.14 4.10 1.08
CA VAL A 26 -0.92 5.48 0.61
C VAL A 26 -0.33 6.36 1.71
N ARG A 27 -0.87 6.30 2.95
CA ARG A 27 -0.31 7.06 4.08
C ARG A 27 1.08 6.60 4.48
N HIS A 28 1.36 5.30 4.44
CA HIS A 28 2.67 4.75 4.73
C HIS A 28 3.73 5.28 3.75
N PHE A 29 3.44 5.24 2.46
CA PHE A 29 4.34 5.69 1.39
C PHE A 29 4.41 7.23 1.25
N GLN A 30 3.42 7.97 1.74
CA GLN A 30 3.44 9.45 1.80
C GLN A 30 4.11 9.98 3.08
N GLY A 31 4.01 9.25 4.20
CA GLY A 31 4.49 9.66 5.53
C GLY A 31 5.93 9.23 5.84
N THR A 32 6.53 8.34 5.06
CA THR A 32 7.94 7.98 5.20
C THR A 32 8.83 9.13 4.71
N VAL A 33 9.40 9.87 5.67
CA VAL A 33 10.40 10.94 5.47
C VAL A 33 11.70 10.42 4.81
N GLY A 34 11.90 9.10 4.69
CA GLY A 34 13.12 8.51 4.14
C GLY A 34 13.08 8.33 2.63
N PHE A 35 13.49 9.36 1.88
CA PHE A 35 14.33 9.42 0.66
C PHE A 35 14.43 8.27 -0.39
N LEU A 36 13.88 7.09 -0.20
CA LEU A 36 14.09 5.93 -1.08
C LEU A 36 12.85 5.57 -1.92
N TRP A 37 11.63 5.70 -1.38
CA TRP A 37 10.40 5.30 -2.10
C TRP A 37 9.20 6.19 -1.76
N SER A 38 9.00 7.24 -2.55
CA SER A 38 7.74 7.99 -2.59
C SER A 38 6.94 7.54 -3.81
N ALA A 39 5.69 7.12 -3.60
CA ALA A 39 4.78 6.78 -4.68
C ALA A 39 3.46 7.53 -4.50
N PRO A 40 3.04 8.34 -5.49
CA PRO A 40 1.76 9.02 -5.40
C PRO A 40 0.61 8.02 -5.41
N GLN A 41 -0.52 8.43 -4.85
CA GLN A 41 -1.75 7.64 -4.84
C GLN A 41 -2.15 7.14 -6.23
N SER A 42 -1.90 7.94 -7.27
CA SER A 42 -2.15 7.62 -8.68
C SER A 42 -1.31 6.45 -9.20
N GLN A 43 -0.22 6.08 -8.54
CA GLN A 43 0.60 4.91 -8.86
C GLN A 43 0.27 3.70 -7.97
N ILE A 44 -0.03 3.93 -6.69
CA ILE A 44 -0.29 2.84 -5.72
C ILE A 44 -1.56 2.06 -6.09
N TYR A 45 -2.69 2.73 -6.32
CA TYR A 45 -3.95 2.02 -6.58
C TYR A 45 -3.94 1.21 -7.89
N PRO A 46 -3.43 1.75 -9.02
CA PRO A 46 -3.30 0.93 -10.23
C PRO A 46 -2.33 -0.24 -10.06
N GLU A 47 -1.22 -0.07 -9.35
CA GLU A 47 -0.29 -1.18 -9.10
C GLU A 47 -0.91 -2.24 -8.21
N LEU A 48 -1.67 -1.87 -7.18
CA LEU A 48 -2.44 -2.82 -6.36
C LEU A 48 -3.43 -3.63 -7.21
N ARG A 49 -4.14 -2.98 -8.16
CA ARG A 49 -5.02 -3.69 -9.10
C ARG A 49 -4.26 -4.65 -9.99
N ARG A 50 -3.08 -4.27 -10.47
CA ARG A 50 -2.20 -5.16 -11.27
C ARG A 50 -1.70 -6.33 -10.46
N MET A 51 -1.31 -6.10 -9.21
CA MET A 51 -0.85 -7.14 -8.30
C MET A 51 -1.96 -8.14 -7.98
N GLU A 52 -3.20 -7.65 -7.80
CA GLU A 52 -4.36 -8.51 -7.60
C GLU A 52 -4.69 -9.33 -8.86
N ALA A 53 -4.69 -8.69 -10.04
CA ALA A 53 -4.88 -9.39 -11.31
C ALA A 53 -3.79 -10.45 -11.58
N ALA A 54 -2.57 -10.21 -11.10
CA ALA A 54 -1.45 -11.16 -11.16
C ALA A 54 -1.49 -12.22 -10.03
N GLY A 55 -2.49 -12.21 -9.15
CA GLY A 55 -2.62 -13.16 -8.05
C GLY A 55 -1.62 -12.97 -6.90
N LEU A 56 -0.88 -11.85 -6.87
CA LEU A 56 0.16 -11.56 -5.87
C LEU A 56 -0.42 -11.08 -4.54
N VAL A 57 -1.60 -10.47 -4.59
CA VAL A 57 -2.35 -10.01 -3.41
C VAL A 57 -3.83 -10.34 -3.59
N ARG A 58 -4.58 -10.35 -2.49
CA ARG A 58 -6.03 -10.54 -2.51
C ARG A 58 -6.68 -9.40 -1.74
N ALA A 59 -7.56 -8.63 -2.37
CA ALA A 59 -8.38 -7.70 -1.62
C ALA A 59 -9.33 -8.48 -0.71
N LYS A 60 -9.35 -8.12 0.57
CA LYS A 60 -10.41 -8.52 1.49
C LYS A 60 -11.30 -7.31 1.69
N VAL A 61 -12.59 -7.48 1.44
CA VAL A 61 -13.58 -6.50 1.88
C VAL A 61 -13.62 -6.59 3.40
N ALA A 62 -12.94 -5.67 4.07
CA ALA A 62 -13.16 -5.51 5.50
C ALA A 62 -14.65 -5.14 5.69
N PRO A 63 -15.37 -5.77 6.65
CA PRO A 63 -16.65 -5.24 7.07
C PRO A 63 -16.40 -3.77 7.39
N ARG A 64 -17.28 -2.89 6.91
CA ARG A 64 -17.15 -1.42 6.98
C ARG A 64 -17.07 -1.00 8.46
N GLY A 65 -15.89 -1.15 9.05
CA GLY A 65 -15.60 -0.91 10.44
C GLY A 65 -15.75 0.56 10.67
N GLN A 66 -16.72 0.89 11.51
CA GLN A 66 -17.11 2.20 12.03
C GLN A 66 -16.09 3.30 11.71
N ARG A 67 -16.56 4.28 10.91
CA ARG A 67 -15.97 5.62 10.78
C ARG A 67 -15.14 5.93 12.01
N ALA A 68 -13.84 6.17 11.82
CA ALA A 68 -12.97 6.73 12.83
C ALA A 68 -13.76 7.82 13.58
N GLN A 69 -14.14 7.52 14.83
CA GLN A 69 -14.78 8.48 15.70
C GLN A 69 -13.66 9.43 16.09
N LYS A 70 -13.52 10.48 15.27
CA LYS A 70 -12.64 11.62 15.53
C LYS A 70 -13.13 12.20 16.87
N ARG A 71 -12.42 11.91 17.96
CA ARG A 71 -12.59 12.64 19.22
C ARG A 71 -12.02 14.05 19.01
N ASN A 72 -12.82 15.04 19.38
CA ASN A 72 -12.48 16.47 19.42
C ASN A 72 -11.31 16.74 20.37
#